data_AF-A0A9E4A402-F1
#
_entry.id   AF-A0A9E4A402-F1
#
_cell.length_a   1.000
_cell.length_b   1.000
_cell.length_c   1.000
_cell.angle_alpha   90.00
_cell.angle_beta   90.00
_cell.angle_gamma   90.00
#
_symmetry.space_group_name_H-M   'P 1'
#
loop_
_entity.id
_entity.type
_entity.pdbx_description
1 polymer ?
#
loop_
_entity_poly.entity_id
_entity_poly.type
_entity_poly.pdbx_seq_one_letter_code
_entity_poly.pdbx_strand_id
1 'polypeptide(L)' 'MRQRNSSVPLGRVGVGEDVAKTAVFLASSESDYLTGLAINVAGGLVMS' A
#
# COMPACT_ATOMS: atom_id res chain seq x y z
N MET A 1 -17.75 -3.08 -2.27
CA MET A 1 -17.64 -1.63 -2.62
C MET A 1 -16.66 -1.00 -1.64
N ARG A 2 -15.66 -0.23 -2.10
CA ARG A 2 -14.69 0.39 -1.18
C ARG A 2 -15.27 1.69 -0.62
N GLN A 3 -15.11 1.93 0.68
CA GLN A 3 -15.63 3.13 1.34
C GLN A 3 -14.87 4.37 0.86
N ARG A 4 -15.59 5.40 0.41
CA ARG A 4 -15.01 6.69 0.02
C ARG A 4 -14.53 7.45 1.25
N ASN A 5 -13.37 8.08 1.15
CA ASN A 5 -12.85 9.00 2.16
C ASN A 5 -12.05 10.12 1.46
N SER A 6 -12.51 11.37 1.60
CA SER A 6 -11.88 12.55 0.98
C SER A 6 -10.58 12.97 1.65
N SER A 7 -10.30 12.54 2.88
CA SER A 7 -9.03 12.82 3.54
C SER A 7 -7.88 11.98 2.99
N VAL A 8 -8.19 10.88 2.28
CA VAL A 8 -7.20 10.03 1.62
C VAL A 8 -7.00 10.56 0.19
N PRO A 9 -5.78 10.85 -0.27
CA PRO A 9 -5.56 11.32 -1.65
C PRO A 9 -6.11 10.36 -2.72
N LEU A 10 -6.04 9.05 -2.49
CA LEU A 10 -6.65 8.04 -3.36
C LEU A 10 -8.19 7.99 -3.32
N GLY A 11 -8.82 8.79 -2.44
CA GLY A 11 -10.27 8.96 -2.32
C GLY A 11 -11.02 7.81 -1.66
N ARG A 12 -10.31 6.82 -1.08
CA ARG A 12 -10.91 5.63 -0.48
C ARG A 12 -10.12 5.12 0.72
N VAL A 13 -10.82 4.47 1.64
CA VAL A 13 -10.20 3.72 2.73
C VAL A 13 -9.43 2.53 2.16
N GLY A 14 -8.27 2.24 2.76
CA GLY A 14 -7.49 1.03 2.46
C GLY A 14 -8.24 -0.22 2.91
N VAL A 15 -8.02 -1.33 2.21
CA VAL A 15 -8.54 -2.65 2.59
C VAL A 15 -7.38 -3.63 2.72
N GLY A 16 -7.62 -4.79 3.33
CA GLY A 16 -6.58 -5.80 3.55
C GLY A 16 -5.86 -6.21 2.25
N GLU A 17 -6.57 -6.25 1.13
CA GLU A 17 -6.00 -6.57 -0.17
C GLU A 17 -4.97 -5.54 -0.67
N ASP A 18 -5.04 -4.28 -0.22
CA ASP A 18 -4.02 -3.29 -0.57
C ASP A 18 -2.67 -3.65 0.05
N VAL A 19 -2.67 -4.08 1.32
CA VAL A 19 -1.46 -4.53 2.03
C VAL A 19 -1.01 -5.89 1.50
N ALA A 20 -1.95 -6.82 1.29
CA ALA A 20 -1.62 -8.17 0.82
C ALA A 20 -0.91 -8.15 -0.53
N LYS A 21 -1.32 -7.28 -1.47
CA LYS A 21 -0.65 -7.14 -2.76
C LYS A 21 0.80 -6.66 -2.63
N THR A 22 1.07 -5.69 -1.76
CA THR A 22 2.44 -5.25 -1.49
C THR A 22 3.26 -6.37 -0.84
N ALA A 23 2.68 -7.11 0.11
CA ALA A 23 3.34 -8.26 0.73
C ALA A 23 3.68 -9.36 -0.29
N VAL A 24 2.76 -9.68 -1.20
CA VAL A 24 2.98 -10.66 -2.27
C VAL A 24 4.09 -10.21 -3.22
N PHE A 25 4.11 -8.93 -3.61
CA PHE A 25 5.21 -8.38 -4.40
C PHE A 25 6.55 -8.52 -3.69
N LEU A 26 6.62 -8.15 -2.39
CA LEU A 26 7.85 -8.27 -1.61
C LEU A 26 8.31 -9.72 -1.36
N ALA A 27 7.39 -10.68 -1.46
CA ALA A 27 7.69 -12.09 -1.38
C ALA A 27 8.03 -12.71 -2.75
N SER A 28 7.89 -11.97 -3.84
CA SER A 28 8.15 -12.46 -5.20
C SER A 28 9.62 -12.27 -5.58
N SER A 29 10.04 -12.92 -6.66
CA SER A 29 11.39 -12.72 -7.23
C SER A 29 11.58 -11.33 -7.83
N GLU A 30 10.52 -10.55 -8.03
CA GLU A 30 10.59 -9.22 -8.63
C GLU A 30 11.18 -8.17 -7.66
N SER A 31 11.29 -8.49 -6.37
CA SER A 31 11.83 -7.61 -5.34
C SER A 31 13.17 -8.10 -4.76
N ASP A 32 13.92 -8.93 -5.49
CA ASP A 32 15.13 -9.61 -4.99
C ASP A 32 16.26 -8.69 -4.51
N TYR A 33 16.27 -7.43 -4.97
CA TYR A 33 17.23 -6.40 -4.57
C TYR A 33 16.69 -5.41 -3.52
N LEU A 34 15.45 -5.59 -3.05
CA LEU A 34 14.83 -4.71 -2.07
C LEU A 34 14.99 -5.27 -0.65
N THR A 35 15.73 -4.56 0.20
CA THR A 35 15.90 -4.91 1.61
C THR A 35 16.08 -3.66 2.49
N GLY A 36 15.79 -3.77 3.79
CA GLY A 36 15.99 -2.69 4.77
C GLY A 36 15.03 -1.49 4.64
N LEU A 37 13.94 -1.65 3.89
CA LEU A 37 12.96 -0.59 3.64
C LEU A 37 11.68 -0.74 4.48
N ALA A 38 10.99 0.38 4.69
CA ALA A 38 9.62 0.43 5.18
C ALA A 38 8.71 1.01 4.07
N ILE A 39 7.65 0.28 3.70
CA ILE A 39 6.72 0.70 2.65
C ILE A 39 5.39 1.14 3.27
N ASN A 40 5.01 2.39 3.01
CA ASN A 40 3.71 2.92 3.44
C ASN A 40 2.60 2.55 2.45
N VAL A 41 1.73 1.62 2.84
CA VAL A 41 0.50 1.29 2.08
C VAL A 41 -0.66 2.15 2.59
N ALA A 42 -0.57 3.46 2.37
CA ALA A 42 -1.42 4.44 3.06
C ALA A 42 -2.34 5.26 2.13
N GLY A 43 -2.45 4.90 0.85
CA GLY A 43 -3.29 5.64 -0.11
C GLY A 43 -2.92 7.12 -0.28
N GLY A 44 -1.67 7.48 0.04
CA GLY A 44 -1.14 8.85 -0.01
C GLY A 44 -1.17 9.64 1.30
N LEU A 45 -1.62 9.06 2.43
CA LEU A 45 -1.73 9.78 3.71
C LEU A 45 -0.40 10.07 4.41
N VAL A 46 0.65 9.31 4.12
CA VAL A 46 1.96 9.45 4.75
C VAL A 46 2.88 10.08 3.72
N MET A 47 3.35 11.31 3.99
CA MET A 47 4.13 12.21 3.09
C MET A 47 3.31 13.11 2.13
N SER A 48 2.09 13.50 2.52
CA SER A 48 1.31 14.57 1.87
C SER A 48 1.56 15.94 2.45
#